data_AF-L0L2T2-F1
#
_entry.id   AF-L0L2T2-F1
#
_cell.length_a   1.000
_cell.length_b   1.000
_cell.length_c   1.000
_cell.angle_alpha   90.00
_cell.angle_beta   90.00
_cell.angle_gamma   90.00
#
_symmetry.space_group_name_H-M   'P 1'
#
loop_
_entity.id
_entity.type
_entity.pdbx_description
1 polymer ?
#
loop_
_entity_poly.entity_id
_entity_poly.type
_entity_poly.pdbx_seq_one_letter_code
_entity_poly.pdbx_strand_id
1 'polypeptide(L)' 'MHKTRNYYSMKSAHIFKNPRRSGSKKDAPKTIYPSEDSLDPAFVKEVEHRRQEVQNGKGIRFDTAEDLFTNLEK' A
#
# COMPACT_ATOMS: atom_id res chain seq x y z
N MET A 1 -37.78 -4.20 49.03
CA MET A 1 -37.32 -4.75 47.73
C MET A 1 -37.42 -3.66 46.67
N HIS A 2 -36.31 -3.01 46.32
CA HIS A 2 -36.28 -1.92 45.34
C HIS A 2 -35.29 -2.26 44.22
N LYS A 3 -35.77 -2.11 42.99
CA LYS A 3 -35.16 -2.58 41.74
C LYS A 3 -33.89 -1.78 41.42
N THR A 4 -32.77 -2.46 41.18
CA THR A 4 -31.50 -1.88 40.76
C THR A 4 -31.60 -1.38 39.32
N ARG A 5 -31.42 -0.06 39.13
CA ARG A 5 -31.21 0.54 37.80
C ARG A 5 -29.79 0.21 37.35
N ASN A 6 -29.64 -0.66 36.36
CA ASN A 6 -28.37 -0.94 35.70
C ASN A 6 -27.93 0.29 34.89
N TYR A 7 -27.06 1.11 35.46
CA TYR A 7 -26.30 2.11 34.69
C TYR A 7 -25.22 1.35 33.90
N TYR A 8 -25.41 1.23 32.58
CA TYR A 8 -24.35 0.80 31.69
C TYR A 8 -23.20 1.82 31.74
N SER A 9 -22.15 1.43 32.46
CA SER A 9 -20.88 2.13 32.57
C SER A 9 -20.22 2.21 31.19
N MET A 10 -20.12 3.42 30.63
CA MET A 10 -19.27 3.68 29.45
C MET A 10 -17.80 3.55 29.86
N LYS A 11 -17.27 2.33 29.84
CA LYS A 11 -15.86 2.07 30.11
C LYS A 11 -15.01 2.37 28.87
N SER A 12 -14.46 3.57 28.89
CA SER A 12 -13.13 3.97 28.38
C SER A 12 -12.68 3.40 27.03
N ALA A 13 -12.91 4.16 25.96
CA ALA A 13 -12.04 4.09 24.79
C ALA A 13 -10.60 4.41 25.25
N HIS A 14 -9.70 3.43 25.17
CA HIS A 14 -8.28 3.66 25.41
C HIS A 14 -7.73 4.50 24.26
N ILE A 15 -7.74 5.81 24.47
CA ILE A 15 -6.99 6.79 23.70
C ILE A 15 -5.51 6.48 23.93
N PHE A 16 -4.90 5.72 23.02
CA PHE A 16 -3.44 5.68 22.90
C PHE A 16 -2.99 7.09 22.48
N LYS A 17 -2.69 7.91 23.48
CA LYS A 17 -1.93 9.15 23.30
C LYS A 17 -0.53 8.74 22.88
N ASN A 18 -0.25 8.64 21.59
CA ASN A 18 1.13 8.53 21.11
C ASN A 18 1.73 9.94 21.10
N PRO A 19 2.59 10.33 22.06
CA PRO A 19 3.07 11.69 22.18
C PRO A 19 4.45 11.76 21.55
N ARG A 20 4.51 12.05 20.24
CA ARG A 20 5.69 12.62 19.57
C ARG A 20 5.28 13.12 18.18
N ARG A 21 4.58 14.25 18.19
CA ARG A 21 4.57 15.18 17.06
C ARG A 21 5.92 15.89 17.05
N SER A 22 6.81 15.51 16.14
CA SER A 22 7.83 16.42 15.62
C SER A 22 7.85 16.27 14.10
N GLY A 23 7.16 17.22 13.45
CA GLY A 23 7.26 17.59 12.03
C GLY A 23 7.18 16.49 10.97
N SER A 24 6.12 16.50 10.16
CA SER A 24 6.29 16.59 8.69
C SER A 24 4.93 16.56 7.98
N LYS A 25 4.83 17.43 6.97
CA LYS A 25 3.94 17.40 5.79
C LYS A 25 2.55 16.79 5.99
N LYS A 26 1.57 17.69 6.13
CA LYS A 26 0.14 17.40 6.02
C LYS A 26 -0.19 16.77 4.66
N ASP A 27 -0.89 15.64 4.72
CA ASP A 27 -1.97 15.23 3.81
C ASP A 27 -1.63 14.91 2.35
N ALA A 28 -0.63 14.05 2.11
CA ALA A 28 -0.73 13.16 0.96
C ALA A 28 -1.55 11.92 1.39
N PRO A 29 -2.64 11.54 0.69
CA PRO A 29 -3.29 10.26 0.96
C PRO A 29 -2.22 9.18 0.82
N LYS A 30 -2.01 8.39 1.89
CA LYS A 30 -1.12 7.23 1.81
C LYS A 30 -1.66 6.36 0.69
N THR A 31 -0.86 6.13 -0.35
CA THR A 31 -1.20 5.16 -1.38
C THR A 31 -1.22 3.79 -0.71
N ILE A 32 -2.43 3.27 -0.50
CA ILE A 32 -2.62 1.91 0.00
C ILE A 32 -2.64 1.03 -1.24
N TYR A 33 -1.49 0.45 -1.55
CA TYR A 33 -1.42 -0.59 -2.56
C TYR A 33 -2.06 -1.87 -2.04
N PRO A 34 -2.71 -2.65 -2.92
CA PRO A 34 -3.21 -3.98 -2.56
C PRO A 34 -2.06 -4.86 -2.04
N SER A 35 -2.35 -5.73 -1.07
CA SER A 35 -1.40 -6.71 -0.57
C SER A 35 -1.01 -7.69 -1.68
N GLU A 36 0.22 -8.21 -1.68
CA GLU A 36 0.68 -9.16 -2.70
C GLU A 36 -0.24 -10.40 -2.80
N ASP A 37 -0.79 -10.85 -1.67
CA ASP A 37 -1.75 -11.96 -1.59
C ASP A 37 -3.07 -11.71 -2.34
N SER A 38 -3.36 -10.45 -2.70
CA SER A 38 -4.54 -10.07 -3.48
C SER A 38 -4.27 -9.95 -4.98
N LEU A 39 -3.03 -10.13 -5.42
CA LEU A 39 -2.66 -10.18 -6.84
C LEU A 39 -2.96 -11.56 -7.41
N ASP A 40 -3.36 -11.60 -8.68
CA ASP A 40 -3.52 -12.87 -9.40
C ASP A 40 -2.17 -13.60 -9.51
N PRO A 41 -2.04 -14.84 -9.00
CA PRO A 41 -0.82 -15.61 -9.10
C PRO A 41 -0.33 -15.81 -10.55
N ALA A 42 -1.24 -15.84 -11.53
CA ALA A 42 -0.88 -15.92 -12.94
C ALA A 42 -0.18 -14.64 -13.42
N PHE A 43 -0.72 -13.48 -13.01
CA PHE A 43 -0.12 -12.18 -13.31
C PHE A 43 1.27 -12.04 -12.69
N VAL A 44 1.45 -12.45 -11.43
CA VAL A 44 2.77 -12.41 -10.76
C VAL A 44 3.80 -13.23 -11.53
N LYS A 45 3.46 -14.46 -11.93
CA LYS A 45 4.34 -15.33 -12.73
C LYS A 45 4.68 -14.73 -14.09
N GLU A 46 3.73 -14.10 -14.77
CA GLU A 46 3.96 -13.44 -16.04
C GLU A 46 4.95 -12.27 -15.89
N VAL A 47 4.77 -11.44 -14.86
CA VAL A 47 5.66 -10.33 -14.56
C VAL A 47 7.07 -10.82 -14.24
N GLU A 48 7.20 -11.87 -13.42
CA GLU A 48 8.50 -12.48 -13.12
C GLU A 48 9.20 -13.02 -14.37
N HIS A 49 8.47 -13.71 -15.25
CA HIS A 49 8.99 -14.20 -16.52
C HIS A 49 9.52 -13.06 -17.39
N ARG A 50 8.72 -12.00 -17.60
CA ARG A 50 9.15 -10.85 -18.40
C ARG A 50 10.37 -10.14 -17.78
N ARG A 51 10.45 -10.05 -16.45
CA ARG A 51 11.64 -9.50 -15.77
C ARG A 51 12.88 -10.32 -16.05
N GLN A 52 12.78 -11.65 -16.06
CA GLN A 52 13.89 -12.53 -16.42
C GLN A 52 14.29 -12.37 -17.89
N GLU A 53 13.33 -12.21 -18.81
CA GLU A 53 13.64 -11.95 -20.23
C GLU A 53 14.42 -10.65 -20.43
N VAL A 54 14.05 -9.58 -19.73
CA VAL A 54 14.81 -8.31 -19.74
C VAL A 54 16.23 -8.52 -19.20
N GLN A 55 16.41 -9.26 -18.10
CA GLN A 55 17.73 -9.57 -17.56
C GLN A 55 18.59 -10.42 -18.50
N ASN A 56 17.97 -11.33 -19.24
CA ASN A 56 18.62 -12.18 -20.23
C ASN A 56 18.89 -11.44 -21.57
N GLY A 57 18.63 -10.13 -21.65
CA GLY A 57 18.86 -9.32 -22.84
C GLY A 57 17.84 -9.52 -23.96
N LYS A 58 16.73 -10.23 -23.69
CA LYS A 58 15.64 -10.47 -24.64
C LYS A 58 14.52 -9.42 -24.54
N GLY A 59 14.51 -8.62 -23.47
CA GLY A 59 13.54 -7.56 -23.24
C GLY A 59 14.12 -6.16 -23.38
N ILE A 60 13.24 -5.16 -23.47
CA ILE A 60 13.62 -3.75 -23.51
C ILE A 60 13.80 -3.26 -22.08
N ARG A 61 14.97 -2.67 -21.82
CA ARG A 61 15.26 -1.99 -20.56
C ARG A 61 15.22 -0.50 -20.80
N PHE A 62 14.44 0.20 -19.99
CA PHE A 62 14.41 1.66 -19.96
C PHE A 62 15.24 2.12 -18.76
N ASP A 63 16.22 2.99 -18.99
CA ASP A 63 17.05 3.52 -17.91
C ASP A 63 16.39 4.73 -17.24
N THR A 64 15.51 5.43 -17.95
CA THR A 64 14.71 6.56 -17.43
C THR A 64 13.22 6.39 -17.72
N ALA A 65 12.39 7.16 -17.01
CA ALA A 65 10.94 7.18 -17.27
C ALA A 65 10.63 7.82 -18.63
N GLU A 66 11.43 8.80 -19.04
CA GLU A 66 11.34 9.48 -20.33
C GLU A 66 11.60 8.50 -21.48
N ASP A 67 12.54 7.55 -21.33
CA ASP A 67 12.80 6.50 -22.32
C ASP A 67 11.59 5.59 -22.51
N LEU A 68 10.83 5.32 -21.44
CA LEU A 68 9.60 4.54 -21.51
C LEU A 68 8.52 5.28 -22.32
N PHE A 69 8.28 6.55 -22.01
CA PHE A 69 7.25 7.34 -22.70
C PHE A 69 7.57 7.58 -24.17
N THR A 70 8.84 7.87 -24.49
CA THR A 70 9.29 8.03 -25.87
C THR A 70 9.22 6.75 -26.70
N ASN A 71 9.24 5.58 -26.07
CA ASN A 71 9.01 4.29 -26.75
C ASN A 71 7.52 4.03 -27.01
N LEU A 72 6.63 4.50 -26.13
CA LEU A 72 5.18 4.35 -26.26
C LEU A 72 4.53 5.32 -27.26
N GLU A 73 5.17 6.46 -27.53
CA GLU A 73 4.70 7.47 -28.49
C GLU A 73 5.06 7.15 -29.96
N LYS A 74 5.71 6.01 -30.22
CA LYS A 74 6.06 5.52 -31.57
C LYS A 74 5.03 4.55 -32.13
#